data_AF-A0A2V8UL77-F1
#
_entry.id   AF-A0A2V8UL77-F1
#
_cell.length_a   1.000
_cell.length_b   1.000
_cell.length_c   1.000
_cell.angle_alpha   90.00
_cell.angle_beta   90.00
_cell.angle_gamma   90.00
#
_symmetry.space_group_name_H-M   'P 1'
#
loop_
_entity.id
_entity.type
_entity.pdbx_description
1 polymer ?
#
loop_
_entity_poly.entity_id
_entity_poly.type
_entity_poly.pdbx_seq_one_letter_code
_entity_poly.pdbx_strand_id
1 'polypeptide(L)'
;MRFDEQLLNRLQAAPGVEVVSVANSLPVRGQTDITLMNLGPGKNEQAVGVHSVSSGYFRIFRIPLRCGRWLTARDRAGAQKVLLVNETAAGKFWPGENPIGKHVLLKVWDTGEQEAEVVGVAGDVRYDGVEKPAENDVYVGFAQYPEAGNVVLRVVGDPMSAAAFVRTAVHELDKDLPVYGIQTMEQHLARATSRTRFSAVLLGVFAVLALRARGSRRLWRGGVLSGRADA
;
A
#
# COMPACT_ATOMS: atom_id res chain seq x y z
N MET A 1 9.69 -16.58 -22.15
CA MET A 1 8.95 -15.36 -21.76
C MET A 1 8.28 -15.69 -20.44
N ARG A 2 8.47 -14.88 -19.38
CA ARG A 2 7.94 -15.21 -18.05
C ARG A 2 6.41 -15.11 -18.05
N PHE A 3 5.74 -15.95 -17.25
CA PHE A 3 4.28 -15.96 -17.09
C PHE A 3 3.73 -14.55 -16.80
N ASP A 4 4.37 -13.81 -15.90
CA ASP A 4 3.93 -12.46 -15.49
C ASP A 4 3.92 -11.46 -16.64
N GLU A 5 4.93 -11.49 -17.51
CA GLU A 5 5.01 -10.61 -18.67
C GLU A 5 3.92 -10.92 -19.68
N GLN A 6 3.63 -12.21 -19.90
CA GLN A 6 2.55 -12.64 -20.79
C GLN A 6 1.18 -12.25 -20.24
N LEU A 7 0.96 -12.46 -18.94
CA LEU A 7 -0.28 -12.07 -18.26
C LEU A 7 -0.48 -10.55 -18.35
N LEU A 8 0.54 -9.77 -17.98
CA LEU A 8 0.49 -8.31 -18.05
C LEU A 8 0.16 -7.82 -19.46
N ASN A 9 0.82 -8.36 -20.49
CA ASN A 9 0.56 -7.98 -21.88
C ASN A 9 -0.86 -8.35 -22.33
N ARG A 10 -1.35 -9.54 -21.97
CA ARG A 10 -2.71 -10.00 -22.31
C ARG A 10 -3.77 -9.14 -21.63
N LEU A 11 -3.58 -8.81 -20.35
CA LEU A 11 -4.50 -7.96 -19.60
C LEU A 11 -4.49 -6.52 -20.13
N GLN A 12 -3.32 -5.98 -20.47
CA GLN A 12 -3.18 -4.62 -21.01
C GLN A 12 -3.83 -4.47 -22.39
N ALA A 13 -3.92 -5.54 -23.18
CA ALA A 13 -4.57 -5.55 -24.49
C ALA A 13 -6.10 -5.71 -24.43
N ALA A 14 -6.68 -5.90 -23.24
CA ALA A 14 -8.09 -6.17 -23.09
C ALA A 14 -8.96 -4.90 -23.29
N PRO A 15 -10.15 -5.03 -23.90
CA PRO A 15 -11.08 -3.91 -24.04
C PRO A 15 -11.44 -3.28 -22.69
N GLY A 16 -11.34 -1.96 -22.60
CA GLY A 16 -11.67 -1.20 -21.39
C GLY A 16 -10.57 -1.19 -20.32
N VAL A 17 -9.44 -1.88 -20.50
CA VAL A 17 -8.29 -1.78 -19.59
C VAL A 17 -7.38 -0.63 -20.01
N GLU A 18 -7.21 0.37 -19.14
CA GLU A 18 -6.30 1.50 -19.39
C GLU A 18 -4.87 1.17 -18.98
N VAL A 19 -4.71 0.57 -17.80
CA VAL A 19 -3.39 0.33 -17.19
C VAL A 19 -3.43 -0.94 -16.35
N VAL A 20 -2.39 -1.76 -16.48
CA VAL A 20 -2.13 -2.92 -15.62
C VAL A 20 -0.80 -2.73 -14.90
N SER A 21 -0.73 -3.19 -13.65
CA SER A 21 0.50 -3.26 -12.88
C SER A 21 0.51 -4.50 -11.99
N VAL A 22 1.70 -5.01 -11.71
CA VAL A 22 1.94 -5.93 -10.58
C VAL A 22 2.65 -5.17 -9.45
N ALA A 23 2.27 -5.45 -8.21
CA ALA A 23 3.01 -5.04 -7.02
C ALA A 23 2.74 -5.95 -5.81
N ASN A 24 3.75 -6.18 -4.97
CA ASN A 24 3.57 -6.95 -3.73
C ASN A 24 2.73 -6.17 -2.68
N SER A 25 2.79 -4.84 -2.68
CA SER A 25 2.07 -4.00 -1.71
C SER A 25 1.04 -3.06 -2.36
N LEU A 26 -0.13 -2.97 -1.73
CA LEU A 26 -1.19 -2.00 -2.09
C LEU A 26 -1.24 -0.85 -1.08
N PRO A 27 -1.55 0.39 -1.51
CA PRO A 27 -1.74 1.51 -0.58
C PRO A 27 -2.80 1.24 0.49
N VAL A 28 -2.69 2.00 1.59
CA VAL A 28 -3.58 2.08 2.77
C VAL A 28 -3.62 0.83 3.65
N ARG A 29 -3.54 -0.36 3.06
CA ARG A 29 -3.54 -1.61 3.81
C ARG A 29 -2.86 -2.71 3.01
N GLY A 30 -1.56 -2.56 2.85
CA GLY A 30 -0.68 -3.57 2.25
C GLY A 30 0.13 -4.28 3.31
N GLN A 31 0.63 -5.47 2.99
CA GLN A 31 1.80 -5.98 3.68
C GLN A 31 3.01 -5.20 3.14
N THR A 32 3.76 -4.57 4.05
CA THR A 32 5.04 -3.94 3.72
C THR A 32 6.14 -4.82 4.28
N ASP A 33 6.98 -5.34 3.39
CA ASP A 33 8.18 -6.03 3.80
C ASP A 33 9.23 -5.00 4.20
N ILE A 34 9.97 -5.30 5.27
CA ILE A 34 11.04 -4.44 5.76
C ILE A 34 12.38 -5.04 5.34
N THR A 35 13.25 -4.18 4.81
CA THR A 35 14.64 -4.52 4.51
C THR A 35 15.60 -3.53 5.17
N LEU A 36 16.88 -3.87 5.15
CA LEU A 36 17.97 -3.03 5.60
C LEU A 36 18.64 -2.41 4.37
N MET A 37 18.75 -1.08 4.40
CA MET A 37 19.46 -0.29 3.41
C MET A 37 20.68 0.35 4.06
N ASN A 38 21.85 0.17 3.45
CA ASN A 38 23.09 0.79 3.86
C ASN A 38 23.46 1.91 2.86
N LEU A 39 23.64 3.12 3.42
CA LEU A 39 23.88 4.37 2.68
C LEU A 39 25.36 4.59 2.32
N GLY A 40 26.23 3.62 2.61
CA GLY A 40 27.65 3.64 2.28
C GLY A 40 28.56 3.36 3.50
N PRO A 41 29.88 3.27 3.26
CA PRO A 41 30.86 2.90 4.29
C PRO A 41 30.76 3.78 5.54
N GLY A 42 30.72 3.14 6.71
CA GLY A 42 30.66 3.82 8.02
C GLY A 42 29.28 4.38 8.40
N LYS A 43 28.23 4.14 7.60
CA LYS A 43 26.85 4.47 7.96
C LYS A 43 26.11 3.26 8.51
N ASN A 44 25.24 3.50 9.48
CA ASN A 44 24.37 2.46 10.04
C ASN A 44 23.29 2.08 9.03
N GLU A 45 22.98 0.78 8.97
CA GLU A 45 21.84 0.24 8.25
C GLU A 45 20.53 0.92 8.69
N GLN A 46 19.67 1.19 7.73
CA GLN A 46 18.37 1.82 7.93
C GLN A 46 17.28 0.83 7.54
N ALA A 47 16.33 0.60 8.44
CA ALA A 47 15.11 -0.12 8.12
C ALA A 47 14.25 0.72 7.16
N VAL A 48 13.88 0.13 6.03
CA VAL A 48 13.03 0.73 5.00
C VAL A 48 11.98 -0.28 4.52
N GLY A 49 10.80 0.21 4.15
CA GLY A 49 9.82 -0.59 3.41
C GLY A 49 10.34 -0.87 2.00
N VAL A 50 10.17 -2.10 1.52
CA VAL A 50 10.55 -2.49 0.15
C VAL A 50 9.35 -2.97 -0.64
N HIS A 51 9.17 -2.37 -1.82
CA HIS A 51 8.06 -2.66 -2.71
C HIS A 51 8.58 -3.06 -4.08
N SER A 52 8.28 -4.29 -4.50
CA SER A 52 8.49 -4.71 -5.89
C SER A 52 7.33 -4.22 -6.73
N VAL A 53 7.61 -3.38 -7.72
CA VAL A 53 6.59 -2.73 -8.54
C VAL A 53 6.93 -2.81 -10.02
N SER A 54 5.89 -2.98 -10.84
CA SER A 54 5.99 -2.75 -12.28
C SER A 54 5.85 -1.26 -12.62
N SER A 55 6.25 -0.87 -13.83
CA SER A 55 6.21 0.53 -14.29
C SER A 55 4.80 1.15 -14.26
N GLY A 56 3.75 0.34 -14.35
CA GLY A 56 2.36 0.79 -14.27
C GLY A 56 1.93 1.29 -12.89
N TYR A 57 2.64 0.92 -11.81
CA TYR A 57 2.22 1.12 -10.43
C TYR A 57 1.96 2.60 -10.10
N PHE A 58 2.96 3.44 -10.36
CA PHE A 58 2.88 4.88 -10.07
C PHE A 58 1.78 5.56 -10.89
N ARG A 59 1.55 5.11 -12.12
CA ARG A 59 0.47 5.62 -12.98
C ARG A 59 -0.91 5.20 -12.48
N ILE A 60 -1.07 3.94 -12.04
CA ILE A 60 -2.34 3.46 -11.48
C ILE A 60 -2.68 4.24 -10.22
N PHE A 61 -1.75 4.40 -9.29
CA PHE A 61 -2.03 5.09 -8.02
C PHE A 61 -1.85 6.60 -8.09
N ARG A 62 -1.54 7.16 -9.27
CA ARG A 62 -1.30 8.59 -9.50
C ARG A 62 -0.24 9.17 -8.56
N ILE A 63 0.79 8.39 -8.28
CA ILE A 63 1.92 8.79 -7.45
C ILE A 63 2.81 9.71 -8.31
N PRO A 64 3.07 10.95 -7.86
CA PRO A 64 3.87 11.90 -8.64
C PRO A 64 5.36 11.55 -8.61
N LEU A 65 6.07 11.86 -9.68
CA LEU A 65 7.54 11.87 -9.68
C LEU A 65 8.00 13.22 -9.13
N ARG A 66 8.88 13.23 -8.13
CA ARG A 66 9.48 14.45 -7.59
C ARG A 66 10.74 14.84 -8.37
N CYS A 67 11.61 13.89 -8.62
CA CYS A 67 12.80 14.07 -9.45
C CYS A 67 13.31 12.73 -10.01
N GLY A 68 14.20 12.79 -11.00
CA GLY A 68 14.78 11.63 -11.66
C GLY A 68 13.85 11.01 -12.70
N ARG A 69 13.74 9.68 -12.71
CA ARG A 69 12.94 8.91 -13.68
C ARG A 69 12.22 7.73 -13.03
N TRP A 70 11.18 7.23 -13.71
CA TRP A 70 10.53 5.97 -13.36
C TRP A 70 11.37 4.75 -13.77
N LEU A 71 11.04 3.60 -13.17
CA LEU A 71 11.49 2.29 -13.65
C LEU A 71 10.88 2.00 -15.01
N THR A 72 11.68 1.40 -15.88
CA THR A 72 11.32 1.07 -17.26
C THR A 72 11.60 -0.40 -17.54
N ALA A 73 11.13 -0.90 -18.69
CA ALA A 73 11.42 -2.27 -19.13
C ALA A 73 12.92 -2.56 -19.34
N ARG A 74 13.78 -1.52 -19.40
CA ARG A 74 15.23 -1.66 -19.49
C ARG A 74 15.86 -2.02 -18.15
N ASP A 75 15.20 -1.67 -17.05
CA ASP A 75 15.64 -1.95 -15.68
C ASP A 75 15.23 -3.39 -15.31
N ARG A 76 15.88 -4.37 -15.95
CA ARG A 76 15.56 -5.81 -15.88
C ARG A 76 16.67 -6.62 -15.23
N ALA A 77 16.39 -7.89 -14.93
CA ALA A 77 17.41 -8.83 -14.46
C ALA A 77 18.64 -8.83 -15.40
N GLY A 78 19.84 -8.77 -14.80
CA GLY A 78 21.13 -8.67 -15.51
C GLY A 78 21.55 -7.26 -15.91
N ALA A 79 20.67 -6.26 -15.79
CA ALA A 79 21.06 -4.85 -15.89
C ALA A 79 21.54 -4.32 -14.52
N GLN A 80 22.11 -3.10 -14.52
CA GLN A 80 22.43 -2.38 -13.29
C GLN A 80 21.19 -2.29 -12.39
N LYS A 81 21.36 -2.58 -11.11
CA LYS A 81 20.27 -2.50 -10.13
C LYS A 81 19.96 -1.04 -9.85
N VAL A 82 18.68 -0.72 -9.91
CA VAL A 82 18.20 0.64 -9.71
C VAL A 82 16.97 0.61 -8.82
N LEU A 83 16.76 1.68 -8.07
CA LEU A 83 15.60 1.85 -7.21
C LEU A 83 15.07 3.28 -7.22
N LEU A 84 13.84 3.44 -6.78
CA LEU A 84 13.32 4.74 -6.37
C LEU A 84 13.18 4.77 -4.85
N VAL A 85 13.30 5.96 -4.29
CA VAL A 85 12.96 6.23 -2.88
C VAL A 85 11.73 7.11 -2.83
N ASN A 86 10.96 7.09 -1.75
CA ASN A 86 9.93 8.10 -1.55
C ASN A 86 10.51 9.43 -1.05
N GLU A 87 9.68 10.47 -1.07
CA GLU A 87 10.02 11.83 -0.63
C GLU A 87 10.47 11.85 0.84
N THR A 88 9.80 11.09 1.71
CA THR A 88 10.19 10.95 3.12
C THR A 88 11.59 10.33 3.29
N ALA A 89 11.88 9.22 2.61
CA ALA A 89 13.21 8.60 2.65
C ALA A 89 14.29 9.52 2.07
N ALA A 90 14.02 10.20 0.95
CA ALA A 90 14.96 11.14 0.34
C ALA A 90 15.35 12.26 1.30
N GLY A 91 14.36 12.90 1.95
CA GLY A 91 14.58 13.97 2.92
C GLY A 91 15.33 13.51 4.18
N LYS A 92 15.10 12.28 4.63
CA LYS A 92 15.78 11.71 5.80
C LYS A 92 17.23 11.34 5.51
N PHE A 93 17.50 10.69 4.38
CA PHE A 93 18.80 10.10 4.10
C PHE A 93 19.78 11.03 3.39
N TRP A 94 19.26 12.01 2.65
CA TRP A 94 20.05 12.99 1.90
C TRP A 94 19.50 14.41 2.11
N PRO A 95 19.48 14.92 3.36
CA PRO A 95 18.91 16.22 3.67
C PRO A 95 19.66 17.34 2.94
N GLY A 96 18.95 18.06 2.07
CA GLY A 96 19.52 19.16 1.27
C GLY A 96 20.40 18.71 0.10
N GLU A 97 20.50 17.41 -0.16
CA GLU A 97 21.30 16.84 -1.25
C GLU A 97 20.41 16.20 -2.32
N ASN A 98 20.91 16.11 -3.56
CA ASN A 98 20.23 15.35 -4.61
C ASN A 98 20.48 13.85 -4.41
N PRO A 99 19.44 13.02 -4.18
CA PRO A 99 19.60 11.58 -4.00
C PRO A 99 19.91 10.84 -5.30
N ILE A 100 19.60 11.42 -6.45
CA ILE A 100 19.76 10.76 -7.76
C ILE A 100 21.25 10.47 -8.05
N GLY A 101 21.54 9.25 -8.50
CA GLY A 101 22.89 8.77 -8.80
C GLY A 101 23.67 8.25 -7.58
N LYS A 102 23.12 8.40 -6.37
CA LYS A 102 23.72 7.82 -5.18
C LYS A 102 23.52 6.31 -5.17
N HIS A 103 24.53 5.61 -4.69
CA HIS A 103 24.54 4.15 -4.59
C HIS A 103 24.29 3.76 -3.13
N VAL A 104 23.46 2.74 -2.95
CA VAL A 104 23.15 2.14 -1.66
C VAL A 104 23.29 0.63 -1.76
N LEU A 105 23.61 -0.01 -0.65
CA LEU A 105 23.55 -1.45 -0.53
C LEU A 105 22.18 -1.82 0.04
N LEU A 106 21.45 -2.72 -0.64
CA LEU A 106 20.09 -3.10 -0.29
C LEU A 106 19.99 -4.62 -0.24
N LYS A 107 19.41 -5.14 0.85
CA LYS A 107 19.19 -6.58 1.02
C LYS A 107 17.76 -6.98 0.66
N VAL A 108 17.48 -7.13 -0.64
CA VAL A 108 16.10 -7.40 -1.10
C VAL A 108 15.78 -8.91 -0.96
N TRP A 109 14.92 -9.25 0.01
CA TRP A 109 14.54 -10.64 0.34
C TRP A 109 15.75 -11.58 0.38
N ASP A 110 15.72 -12.70 -0.36
CA ASP A 110 16.76 -13.74 -0.37
C ASP A 110 17.89 -13.49 -1.39
N THR A 111 17.96 -12.29 -2.00
CA THR A 111 18.94 -12.00 -3.07
C THR A 111 20.32 -11.59 -2.58
N GLY A 112 20.53 -11.55 -1.26
CA GLY A 112 21.74 -11.03 -0.63
C GLY A 112 21.79 -9.49 -0.67
N GLU A 113 22.91 -8.94 -0.20
CA GLU A 113 23.16 -7.50 -0.29
C GLU A 113 23.60 -7.15 -1.72
N GLN A 114 22.91 -6.19 -2.34
CA GLN A 114 23.16 -5.76 -3.71
C GLN A 114 23.30 -4.24 -3.75
N GLU A 115 24.31 -3.77 -4.48
CA GLU A 115 24.44 -2.34 -4.78
C GLU A 115 23.37 -1.92 -5.78
N ALA A 116 22.66 -0.83 -5.48
CA ALA A 116 21.63 -0.25 -6.34
C ALA A 116 21.77 1.28 -6.41
N GLU A 117 21.54 1.83 -7.60
CA GLU A 117 21.53 3.28 -7.83
C GLU A 117 20.13 3.86 -7.62
N VAL A 118 20.04 4.99 -6.91
CA VAL A 118 18.81 5.77 -6.80
C VAL A 118 18.57 6.53 -8.10
N VAL A 119 17.53 6.19 -8.85
CA VAL A 119 17.22 6.81 -10.16
C VAL A 119 16.00 7.73 -10.15
N GLY A 120 15.24 7.74 -9.06
CA GLY A 120 14.06 8.59 -8.94
C GLY A 120 13.58 8.76 -7.50
N VAL A 121 12.83 9.83 -7.28
CA VAL A 121 12.10 10.08 -6.04
C VAL A 121 10.61 10.12 -6.33
N ALA A 122 9.86 9.22 -5.72
CA ALA A 122 8.41 9.15 -5.82
C ALA A 122 7.74 9.95 -4.70
N GLY A 123 6.50 10.41 -4.94
CA GLY A 123 5.67 10.96 -3.88
C GLY A 123 5.34 9.91 -2.81
N ASP A 124 5.05 10.38 -1.61
CA ASP A 124 4.76 9.52 -0.46
C ASP A 124 3.48 8.69 -0.63
N VAL A 125 3.56 7.44 -0.19
CA VAL A 125 2.44 6.50 -0.13
C VAL A 125 2.32 6.03 1.32
N ARG A 126 1.08 5.87 1.79
CA ARG A 126 0.81 5.33 3.13
C ARG A 126 0.37 3.88 3.00
N TYR A 127 1.17 2.94 3.49
CA TYR A 127 0.84 1.51 3.44
C TYR A 127 0.15 1.01 4.71
N ASP A 128 0.43 1.66 5.85
CA ASP A 128 0.01 1.26 7.20
C ASP A 128 -1.28 1.93 7.70
N GLY A 129 -2.07 2.48 6.78
CA GLY A 129 -3.31 3.20 7.07
C GLY A 129 -3.24 4.68 6.76
N VAL A 130 -4.41 5.28 6.57
CA VAL A 130 -4.54 6.70 6.16
C VAL A 130 -4.08 7.66 7.26
N GLU A 131 -4.21 7.26 8.53
CA GLU A 131 -3.91 8.10 9.69
C GLU A 131 -2.42 8.18 10.04
N LYS A 132 -1.60 7.23 9.56
CA LYS A 132 -0.17 7.23 9.84
C LYS A 132 0.59 8.07 8.80
N PRO A 133 1.73 8.69 9.18
CA PRO A 133 2.63 9.28 8.20
C PRO A 133 3.18 8.21 7.25
N ALA A 134 3.68 8.64 6.09
CA ALA A 134 4.46 7.75 5.23
C ALA A 134 5.77 7.37 5.92
N GLU A 135 6.25 6.16 5.67
CA GLU A 135 7.52 5.67 6.20
C GLU A 135 8.64 5.84 5.17
N ASN A 136 9.84 5.36 5.47
CA ASN A 136 10.94 5.39 4.51
C ASN A 136 10.77 4.18 3.58
N ASP A 137 10.37 4.41 2.34
CA ASP A 137 10.03 3.35 1.39
C ASP A 137 10.95 3.40 0.17
N VAL A 138 11.33 2.21 -0.31
CA VAL A 138 12.06 2.01 -1.56
C VAL A 138 11.26 1.14 -2.53
N TYR A 139 11.35 1.49 -3.80
CA TYR A 139 10.67 0.80 -4.90
C TYR A 139 11.70 0.16 -5.81
N VAL A 140 11.61 -1.16 -5.96
CA VAL A 140 12.45 -1.95 -6.85
C VAL A 140 11.64 -2.48 -8.02
N GLY A 141 12.30 -2.73 -9.15
CA GLY A 141 11.61 -3.19 -10.36
C GLY A 141 11.21 -4.64 -10.25
N PHE A 142 9.94 -4.95 -10.55
CA PHE A 142 9.44 -6.32 -10.63
C PHE A 142 10.25 -7.19 -11.62
N ALA A 143 10.76 -6.60 -12.70
CA ALA A 143 11.62 -7.30 -13.66
C ALA A 143 12.99 -7.69 -13.09
N GLN A 144 13.46 -7.03 -12.03
CA GLN A 144 14.70 -7.35 -11.31
C GLN A 144 14.45 -8.24 -10.09
N TYR A 145 13.34 -8.03 -9.39
CA TYR A 145 12.96 -8.73 -8.18
C TYR A 145 11.49 -9.16 -8.26
N PRO A 146 11.18 -10.24 -9.00
CA PRO A 146 9.81 -10.74 -9.09
C PRO A 146 9.40 -11.28 -7.73
N GLU A 147 8.46 -10.61 -7.08
CA GLU A 147 7.91 -11.01 -5.79
C GLU A 147 6.41 -11.25 -5.97
N ALA A 148 5.90 -12.34 -5.37
CA ALA A 148 4.49 -12.68 -5.48
C ALA A 148 3.62 -11.50 -5.01
N GLY A 149 2.60 -11.15 -5.80
CA GLY A 149 1.92 -9.90 -5.57
C GLY A 149 0.55 -9.79 -6.20
N ASN A 150 -0.01 -8.59 -6.07
CA ASN A 150 -1.31 -8.19 -6.55
C ASN A 150 -1.20 -7.75 -8.01
N VAL A 151 -2.13 -8.22 -8.84
CA VAL A 151 -2.39 -7.61 -10.15
C VAL A 151 -3.42 -6.51 -9.97
N VAL A 152 -3.06 -5.29 -10.36
CA VAL A 152 -3.92 -4.12 -10.26
C VAL A 152 -4.26 -3.64 -11.66
N LEU A 153 -5.56 -3.44 -11.91
CA LEU A 153 -6.07 -2.94 -13.17
C LEU A 153 -6.81 -1.63 -12.96
N ARG A 154 -6.58 -0.68 -13.86
CA ARG A 154 -7.44 0.48 -14.07
C ARG A 154 -8.28 0.23 -15.30
N VAL A 155 -9.60 0.31 -15.15
CA VAL A 155 -10.56 0.04 -16.22
C VAL A 155 -11.56 1.17 -16.40
N VAL A 156 -12.09 1.30 -17.61
CA VAL A 156 -13.16 2.24 -17.97
C VAL A 156 -14.51 1.55 -17.77
N GLY A 157 -15.42 2.19 -17.04
CA GLY A 157 -16.75 1.63 -16.75
C GLY A 157 -16.79 0.85 -15.45
N ASP A 158 -17.60 -0.23 -15.39
CA ASP A 158 -17.75 -1.06 -14.19
C ASP A 158 -16.46 -1.88 -13.90
N PRO A 159 -15.77 -1.66 -12.77
CA PRO A 159 -14.56 -2.40 -12.41
C PRO A 159 -14.75 -3.91 -12.32
N MET A 160 -15.95 -4.37 -11.96
CA MET A 160 -16.23 -5.79 -11.79
C MET A 160 -16.47 -6.51 -13.12
N SER A 161 -16.70 -5.76 -14.21
CA SER A 161 -16.84 -6.34 -15.55
C SER A 161 -15.52 -6.98 -16.04
N ALA A 162 -14.37 -6.45 -15.59
CA ALA A 162 -13.04 -7.02 -15.88
C ALA A 162 -12.75 -8.33 -15.12
N ALA A 163 -13.49 -8.63 -14.05
CA ALA A 163 -13.20 -9.78 -13.18
C ALA A 163 -13.28 -11.12 -13.94
N ALA A 164 -14.30 -11.28 -14.79
CA ALA A 164 -14.48 -12.51 -15.57
C ALA A 164 -13.32 -12.70 -16.56
N PHE A 165 -12.96 -11.64 -17.28
CA PHE A 165 -11.85 -11.66 -18.23
C PHE A 165 -10.50 -11.94 -17.54
N VAL A 166 -10.22 -11.32 -16.39
CA VAL A 166 -8.98 -11.58 -15.63
C VAL A 166 -8.89 -13.04 -15.21
N ARG A 167 -9.98 -13.64 -14.72
CA ARG A 167 -10.01 -15.07 -14.37
C ARG A 167 -9.70 -15.94 -15.57
N THR A 168 -10.34 -15.67 -16.72
CA THR A 168 -10.09 -16.41 -17.95
C THR A 168 -8.63 -16.27 -18.40
N ALA A 169 -8.09 -15.05 -18.42
CA ALA A 169 -6.72 -14.80 -18.85
C ALA A 169 -5.67 -15.51 -17.98
N VAL A 170 -5.87 -15.55 -16.65
CA VAL A 170 -5.00 -16.30 -15.75
C VAL A 170 -5.14 -17.80 -15.98
N HIS A 171 -6.38 -18.31 -16.02
CA HIS A 171 -6.65 -19.74 -16.18
C HIS A 171 -6.15 -20.29 -17.54
N GLU A 172 -6.13 -19.48 -18.59
CA GLU A 172 -5.56 -19.85 -19.89
C GLU A 172 -4.04 -19.99 -19.86
N LEU A 173 -3.36 -19.17 -19.05
CA LEU A 173 -1.91 -19.20 -18.91
C LEU A 173 -1.45 -20.27 -17.91
N ASP A 174 -2.17 -20.42 -16.80
CA ASP A 174 -1.92 -21.43 -15.77
C ASP A 174 -3.23 -21.81 -15.07
N LYS A 175 -3.60 -23.09 -15.22
CA LYS A 175 -4.84 -23.65 -14.70
C LYS A 175 -4.78 -23.92 -13.20
N ASP A 176 -3.58 -24.02 -12.65
CA ASP A 176 -3.32 -24.37 -11.25
C ASP A 176 -3.16 -23.10 -10.38
N LEU A 177 -3.19 -21.90 -11.00
CA LEU A 177 -3.17 -20.61 -10.31
C LEU A 177 -4.58 -20.09 -10.03
N PRO A 178 -5.10 -20.24 -8.80
CA PRO A 178 -6.41 -19.73 -8.48
C PRO A 178 -6.40 -18.21 -8.30
N VAL A 179 -7.30 -17.54 -9.02
CA VAL A 179 -7.53 -16.09 -8.87
C VAL A 179 -8.50 -15.85 -7.73
N TYR A 180 -7.97 -15.47 -6.57
CA TYR A 180 -8.76 -15.09 -5.41
C TYR A 180 -8.80 -13.57 -5.21
N GLY A 181 -9.79 -13.09 -4.45
CA GLY A 181 -9.75 -11.74 -3.89
C GLY A 181 -9.97 -10.57 -4.87
N ILE A 182 -10.55 -10.80 -6.06
CA ILE A 182 -10.93 -9.71 -6.97
C ILE A 182 -11.92 -8.78 -6.23
N GLN A 183 -11.50 -7.54 -6.05
CA GLN A 183 -12.25 -6.50 -5.36
C GLN A 183 -11.89 -5.15 -5.97
N THR A 184 -12.79 -4.18 -5.85
CA THR A 184 -12.50 -2.80 -6.25
C THR A 184 -11.62 -2.10 -5.21
N MET A 185 -10.94 -1.02 -5.61
CA MET A 185 -10.14 -0.24 -4.65
C MET A 185 -11.01 0.39 -3.56
N GLU A 186 -12.27 0.73 -3.86
CA GLU A 186 -13.25 1.20 -2.86
C GLU A 186 -13.54 0.11 -1.83
N GLN A 187 -13.69 -1.15 -2.26
CA GLN A 187 -13.89 -2.28 -1.35
C GLN A 187 -12.65 -2.54 -0.49
N HIS A 188 -11.44 -2.45 -1.07
CA HIS A 188 -10.18 -2.55 -0.35
C HIS A 188 -10.06 -1.48 0.75
N LEU A 189 -10.36 -0.22 0.42
CA LEU A 189 -10.36 0.91 1.35
C LEU A 189 -11.47 0.80 2.42
N ALA A 190 -12.66 0.34 2.05
CA ALA A 190 -13.77 0.12 2.99
C ALA A 190 -13.41 -0.95 4.03
N ARG A 191 -12.71 -2.01 3.62
CA ARG A 191 -12.17 -3.02 4.54
C ARG A 191 -11.09 -2.43 5.45
N ALA A 192 -10.25 -1.53 4.94
CA ALA A 192 -9.20 -0.88 5.74
C ALA A 192 -9.76 0.02 6.86
N THR A 193 -10.89 0.69 6.62
CA THR A 193 -11.51 1.63 7.58
C THR A 193 -12.56 1.00 8.50
N SER A 194 -12.93 -0.27 8.26
CA SER A 194 -14.02 -0.94 9.00
C SER A 194 -13.76 -1.07 10.50
N ARG A 195 -12.50 -1.28 10.92
CA ARG A 195 -12.13 -1.44 12.34
C ARG A 195 -12.35 -0.14 13.13
N THR A 196 -11.96 1.00 12.56
CA THR A 196 -12.16 2.33 13.17
C THR A 196 -13.65 2.68 13.26
N ARG A 197 -14.43 2.37 12.22
CA ARG A 197 -15.89 2.58 12.22
C ARG A 197 -16.59 1.70 13.24
N PHE A 198 -16.19 0.43 13.38
CA PHE A 198 -16.77 -0.48 14.37
C PHE A 198 -16.54 0.04 15.80
N SER A 199 -15.32 0.48 16.13
CA SER A 199 -15.03 1.09 17.44
C SER A 199 -15.81 2.38 17.67
N ALA A 200 -15.93 3.25 16.66
CA ALA A 200 -16.68 4.50 16.78
C ALA A 200 -18.18 4.27 16.97
N VAL A 201 -18.78 3.31 16.25
CA VAL A 201 -20.20 2.92 16.43
C VAL A 201 -20.42 2.34 17.81
N LEU A 202 -19.54 1.45 18.28
CA LEU A 202 -19.64 0.85 19.61
C LEU A 202 -19.54 1.93 20.71
N LEU A 203 -18.59 2.86 20.60
CA LEU A 203 -18.47 4.02 21.49
C LEU A 203 -19.72 4.91 21.43
N GLY A 204 -20.27 5.14 20.24
CA GLY A 204 -21.53 5.87 20.05
C GLY A 204 -22.70 5.19 20.75
N VAL A 205 -22.85 3.86 20.60
CA VAL A 205 -23.87 3.07 21.28
C VAL A 205 -23.69 3.15 22.81
N PHE A 206 -22.46 2.99 23.31
CA PHE A 206 -22.19 3.15 24.75
C PHE A 206 -22.45 4.56 25.26
N ALA A 207 -22.13 5.60 24.49
CA ALA A 207 -22.42 6.98 24.84
C ALA A 207 -23.94 7.23 24.94
N VAL A 208 -24.71 6.74 23.97
CA VAL A 208 -26.19 6.83 23.98
C VAL A 208 -26.77 6.07 25.17
N LEU A 209 -26.31 4.85 25.44
CA LEU A 209 -26.75 4.05 26.59
C LEU A 209 -26.40 4.72 27.94
N ALA A 210 -25.20 5.30 28.06
CA ALA A 210 -24.77 6.02 29.24
C ALA A 210 -25.60 7.28 29.50
N LEU A 211 -25.91 8.05 28.45
CA LEU A 211 -26.80 9.21 28.53
C LEU A 211 -28.20 8.80 28.99
N ARG A 212 -28.74 7.70 28.45
CA ARG A 212 -30.05 7.16 28.85
C ARG A 212 -30.06 6.69 30.30
N ALA A 213 -29.01 5.98 30.74
CA ALA A 213 -28.88 5.51 32.12
C ALA A 213 -28.67 6.65 33.13
N ARG A 214 -28.06 7.77 32.72
CA ARG A 214 -27.93 8.98 33.55
C ARG A 214 -29.26 9.72 33.68
N GLY A 215 -30.08 9.74 32.62
CA GLY A 215 -31.42 10.33 32.63
C GLY A 215 -32.37 9.64 33.61
N SER A 216 -32.30 8.32 33.75
CA SER A 216 -33.17 7.56 34.67
C SER A 216 -32.83 7.78 36.15
N ARG A 217 -31.55 7.97 36.50
CA ARG A 217 -31.13 8.22 37.90
C ARG A 217 -31.51 9.61 38.43
N ARG A 218 -31.78 10.59 37.56
CA ARG A 218 -32.22 11.94 37.97
C ARG A 218 -33.69 11.98 38.43
N LEU A 219 -34.52 11.04 37.99
CA LEU A 219 -35.92 10.96 38.39
C LEU A 219 -36.12 10.35 39.79
N TRP A 220 -35.15 9.59 40.30
CA TRP A 220 -35.27 8.90 41.61
C TRP A 220 -34.73 9.69 42.80
N ARG A 221 -34.05 10.83 42.58
CA ARG A 221 -33.52 11.69 43.65
C ARG A 221 -34.41 12.90 44.00
N GLY A 222 -35.59 13.03 43.39
CA GLY A 222 -36.56 14.09 43.70
C GLY A 222 -37.58 13.74 44.79
N GLY A 223 -37.52 12.56 45.40
CA GLY A 223 -38.50 12.05 46.35
C GLY A 223 -37.96 11.84 47.76
N VAL A 224 -37.17 12.76 48.30
CA VAL A 224 -36.91 12.84 49.74
C VAL A 224 -36.88 14.31 50.09
N LEU A 225 -37.95 14.82 50.72
CA LEU A 225 -37.95 15.80 51.81
C LEU A 225 -39.41 16.19 52.15
N SER A 226 -39.79 15.95 53.41
CA SER A 226 -40.78 16.67 54.24
C SER A 226 -41.83 15.75 54.87
N GLY A 227 -41.66 15.50 56.18
CA GLY A 227 -42.60 14.76 57.01
C GLY A 227 -42.11 14.71 58.46
N ARG A 228 -41.90 15.87 59.08
CA ARG A 228 -41.71 16.04 60.52
C ARG A 228 -42.91 16.87 61.00
N ALA A 229 -43.81 16.28 61.80
CA ALA A 229 -44.57 16.92 62.90
C ALA A 229 -45.83 16.11 63.29
N ASP A 230 -45.91 15.83 64.59
CA ASP A 230 -47.07 15.84 65.48
C ASP A 230 -48.13 14.72 65.42
N ALA A 231 -48.03 13.78 66.38
CA ALA A 231 -48.98 13.59 67.50
C ALA A 231 -48.46 12.52 68.48
#